data_AF-A0A1M6IS24-F1
#
_entry.id   AF-A0A1M6IS24-F1
#
_cell.length_a   1.000
_cell.length_b   1.000
_cell.length_c   1.000
_cell.angle_alpha   90.00
_cell.angle_beta   90.00
_cell.angle_gamma   90.00
#
_symmetry.space_group_name_H-M   'P 1'
#
loop_
_entity.id
_entity.type
_entity.pdbx_description
1 polymer ?
#
loop_
_entity_poly.entity_id
_entity_poly.type
_entity_poly.pdbx_seq_one_letter_code
_entity_poly.pdbx_strand_id
1 'polypeptide(L)'
;MNKLIQRSRKLKNRKGFTLIELIVVIVIIGILAAIVVPRIAGFTDTAKKGAAEADARTVLTAASAAFAEDGAITDADILRLAGTLKGTLAATPSSDASGNIDFVYTLGNYKATCVDGVITVTP
;
A
#
# COMPACT_ATOMS: atom_id res chain seq x y z
N MET A 1 4.56 -46.68 -67.23
CA MET A 1 3.59 -46.36 -66.17
C MET A 1 4.25 -45.33 -65.24
N ASN A 2 4.20 -44.06 -65.65
CA ASN A 2 4.90 -42.97 -64.98
C ASN A 2 3.99 -42.31 -63.94
N LYS A 3 4.36 -42.39 -62.66
CA LYS A 3 3.91 -41.42 -61.67
C LYS A 3 5.13 -40.60 -61.25
N LEU A 4 5.28 -39.45 -61.90
CA LEU A 4 6.19 -38.40 -61.47
C LEU A 4 5.71 -37.90 -60.11
N ILE A 5 6.51 -38.17 -59.08
CA ILE A 5 6.34 -37.65 -57.73
C ILE A 5 6.57 -36.13 -57.82
N GLN A 6 5.50 -35.36 -58.04
CA GLN A 6 5.51 -33.92 -57.85
C GLN A 6 5.61 -33.64 -56.34
N ARG A 7 6.84 -33.57 -55.84
CA ARG A 7 7.13 -32.98 -54.52
C ARG A 7 6.88 -31.47 -54.60
N SER A 8 5.64 -31.09 -54.35
CA SER A 8 5.24 -29.73 -53.97
C SER A 8 6.02 -29.32 -52.71
N ARG A 9 7.14 -28.61 -52.90
CA ARG A 9 7.80 -27.88 -51.81
C ARG A 9 6.98 -26.62 -51.56
N LYS A 10 5.99 -26.68 -50.65
CA LYS A 10 5.48 -25.46 -50.02
C LYS A 10 6.65 -24.79 -49.29
N LEU A 11 7.20 -23.73 -49.90
CA LEU A 11 8.09 -22.79 -49.22
C LEU A 11 7.34 -22.25 -48.00
N LYS A 12 7.66 -22.78 -46.82
CA LYS A 12 7.18 -22.20 -45.56
C LYS A 12 7.78 -20.80 -45.48
N ASN A 13 6.93 -19.80 -45.69
CA ASN A 13 7.27 -18.38 -45.60
C ASN A 13 7.69 -18.08 -44.15
N ARG A 14 8.99 -18.20 -43.84
CA ARG A 14 9.53 -17.86 -42.53
C ARG A 14 9.56 -16.33 -42.45
N LYS A 15 8.46 -15.73 -42.03
CA LYS A 15 8.42 -14.33 -41.60
C LYS A 15 9.28 -14.23 -40.34
N GLY A 16 10.54 -13.85 -40.52
CA GLY A 16 11.45 -13.55 -39.42
C GLY A 16 11.16 -12.17 -38.86
N PHE A 17 11.17 -12.04 -37.53
CA PHE A 17 11.19 -10.76 -36.83
C PHE A 17 12.45 -10.01 -37.24
N THR A 18 12.32 -8.76 -37.66
CA THR A 18 13.47 -7.94 -38.03
C THR A 18 14.18 -7.43 -36.77
N LEU A 19 15.50 -7.27 -36.82
CA LEU A 19 16.24 -6.68 -35.70
C LEU A 19 15.76 -5.25 -35.39
N ILE A 20 15.33 -4.52 -36.41
CA ILE A 20 14.80 -3.16 -36.25
C ILE A 20 13.48 -3.13 -35.48
N GLU A 21 12.60 -4.12 -35.66
CA GLU A 21 11.37 -4.26 -34.87
C GLU A 21 11.68 -4.46 -33.39
N LEU A 22 12.72 -5.25 -33.06
CA LEU A 22 13.12 -5.47 -31.67
C LEU A 22 13.75 -4.20 -31.06
N ILE A 23 14.57 -3.49 -31.83
CA ILE A 23 15.26 -2.27 -31.38
C ILE A 23 14.25 -1.16 -31.07
N VAL A 24 13.27 -0.93 -31.94
CA VAL A 24 12.21 0.07 -31.68
C VAL A 24 11.43 -0.24 -30.39
N VAL A 25 11.13 -1.52 -30.15
CA VAL A 25 10.36 -1.93 -28.96
C VAL A 25 11.13 -1.66 -27.67
N ILE A 26 12.41 -2.05 -27.59
CA ILE A 26 13.20 -1.80 -26.37
C ILE A 26 13.47 -0.31 -26.15
N VAL A 27 13.55 0.49 -27.23
CA VAL A 27 13.65 1.96 -27.13
C VAL A 27 12.37 2.54 -26.52
N ILE A 28 11.20 2.14 -27.00
CA ILE A 28 9.92 2.61 -26.44
C ILE A 28 9.75 2.16 -24.99
N ILE A 29 10.04 0.88 -24.67
CA ILE A 29 9.97 0.36 -23.30
C ILE A 29 10.96 1.10 -22.39
N GLY A 30 12.16 1.42 -22.89
CA GLY A 30 13.17 2.19 -22.14
C GLY A 30 12.69 3.60 -21.78
N ILE A 31 12.06 4.30 -22.73
CA ILE A 31 11.48 5.63 -22.50
C ILE A 31 10.33 5.56 -21.47
N LEU A 32 9.43 4.59 -21.62
CA LEU A 32 8.31 4.41 -20.69
C LEU A 32 8.79 4.06 -19.28
N ALA A 33 9.75 3.14 -19.15
CA ALA A 33 10.32 2.74 -17.87
C ALA A 33 11.00 3.91 -17.15
N ALA A 34 11.74 4.76 -17.87
CA ALA A 34 12.41 5.92 -17.30
C ALA A 34 11.45 6.92 -16.64
N ILE A 35 10.24 7.10 -17.18
CA ILE A 35 9.23 8.01 -16.62
C ILE A 35 8.44 7.36 -15.48
N VAL A 36 8.17 6.06 -15.56
CA VAL A 36 7.30 5.34 -14.61
C VAL A 36 7.99 5.10 -13.27
N VAL A 37 9.26 4.68 -13.27
CA VAL A 37 10.00 4.33 -12.04
C VAL A 37 10.01 5.44 -10.97
N PRO A 38 10.37 6.71 -11.26
CA PRO A 38 10.43 7.75 -10.24
C PRO A 38 9.04 8.11 -9.66
N ARG A 39 7.95 7.91 -10.42
CA ARG A 39 6.59 8.24 -9.97
C ARG A 39 6.07 7.27 -8.90
N ILE A 40 6.48 6.01 -8.94
CA ILE A 40 6.00 4.97 -8.01
C ILE A 40 6.66 5.10 -6.62
N ALA A 41 7.90 5.59 -6.55
CA ALA A 41 8.65 5.69 -5.31
C ALA A 41 7.97 6.58 -4.24
N GLY A 42 7.51 7.78 -4.61
CA GLY A 42 6.84 8.70 -3.67
C GLY A 42 5.37 8.37 -3.36
N PHE A 43 4.72 7.57 -4.21
CA PHE A 43 3.32 7.18 -4.02
C PHE A 43 3.15 6.27 -2.80
N THR A 44 4.09 5.34 -2.61
CA THR A 44 4.04 4.38 -1.49
C THR A 44 4.16 5.08 -0.14
N ASP A 45 5.00 6.11 -0.03
CA ASP A 45 5.20 6.87 1.19
C ASP A 45 3.97 7.72 1.55
N THR A 46 3.39 8.41 0.56
CA THR A 46 2.15 9.17 0.76
C THR A 46 0.99 8.24 1.14
N ALA A 47 0.90 7.06 0.50
CA ALA A 47 -0.10 6.05 0.83
C ALA A 47 0.07 5.52 2.26
N LYS A 48 1.30 5.25 2.71
CA LYS A 48 1.59 4.82 4.08
C LYS A 48 1.27 5.91 5.11
N LYS A 49 1.60 7.17 4.82
CA LYS A 49 1.23 8.31 5.68
C LYS A 49 -0.30 8.42 5.82
N GLY A 50 -1.03 8.36 4.71
CA GLY A 50 -2.49 8.40 4.71
C GLY A 50 -3.12 7.19 5.42
N ALA A 51 -2.55 6.00 5.23
CA ALA A 51 -2.99 4.81 5.96
C ALA A 51 -2.76 4.94 7.47
N ALA A 52 -1.60 5.47 7.90
CA ALA A 52 -1.31 5.71 9.31
C ALA A 52 -2.31 6.70 9.94
N GLU A 53 -2.67 7.76 9.22
CA GLU A 53 -3.70 8.72 9.67
C GLU A 53 -5.09 8.08 9.76
N ALA A 54 -5.49 7.30 8.76
CA ALA A 54 -6.79 6.63 8.72
C ALA A 54 -6.94 5.63 9.87
N ASP A 55 -5.92 4.78 10.06
CA ASP A 55 -5.88 3.82 11.16
C ASP A 55 -5.92 4.53 12.52
N ALA A 56 -5.19 5.64 12.69
CA ALA A 56 -5.25 6.45 13.90
C ALA A 56 -6.64 7.03 14.16
N ARG A 57 -7.37 7.48 13.14
CA ARG A 57 -8.77 7.94 13.29
C ARG A 57 -9.70 6.80 13.72
N THR A 58 -9.48 5.60 13.21
CA THR A 58 -10.22 4.41 13.65
C THR A 58 -9.92 4.10 15.11
N VAL A 59 -8.65 4.19 15.54
CA VAL A 59 -8.26 4.04 16.95
C VAL A 59 -8.96 5.07 17.82
N LEU A 60 -8.90 6.36 17.45
CA LEU A 60 -9.54 7.44 18.20
C LEU A 60 -11.04 7.20 18.36
N THR A 61 -11.72 6.80 17.29
CA THR A 61 -13.16 6.53 17.32
C THR A 61 -13.49 5.36 18.23
N ALA A 62 -12.75 4.25 18.11
CA ALA A 62 -12.96 3.06 18.93
C ALA A 62 -12.66 3.33 20.41
N ALA A 63 -11.57 4.02 20.71
CA ALA A 63 -11.18 4.41 22.06
C ALA A 63 -12.19 5.39 22.68
N SER A 64 -12.70 6.34 21.90
CA SER A 64 -13.75 7.26 22.37
C SER A 64 -15.07 6.54 22.69
N ALA A 65 -15.41 5.49 21.92
CA ALA A 65 -16.58 4.67 22.19
C ALA A 65 -16.40 3.85 23.47
N ALA A 66 -15.24 3.18 23.63
CA ALA A 66 -14.92 2.44 24.85
C ALA A 66 -14.95 3.34 26.10
N PHE A 67 -14.36 4.54 26.01
CA PHE A 67 -14.39 5.51 27.10
C PHE A 67 -15.82 6.00 27.42
N ALA A 68 -16.68 6.16 26.42
CA ALA A 68 -18.06 6.58 26.62
C ALA A 68 -18.93 5.49 27.28
N GLU A 69 -18.61 4.21 27.05
CA GLU A 69 -19.33 3.06 27.61
C GLU A 69 -18.88 2.75 29.04
N ASP A 70 -17.56 2.60 29.26
CA ASP A 70 -16.99 2.09 30.50
C ASP A 70 -16.32 3.16 31.38
N GLY A 71 -16.20 4.40 30.89
CA GLY A 71 -15.49 5.48 31.58
C GLY A 71 -13.97 5.31 31.64
N ALA A 72 -13.46 4.26 31.00
CA ALA A 72 -12.05 3.93 30.90
C ALA A 72 -11.79 3.15 29.61
N ILE A 73 -10.55 3.22 29.11
CA ILE A 73 -10.10 2.41 27.98
C ILE A 73 -9.24 1.29 28.55
N THR A 74 -9.56 0.04 28.20
CA THR A 74 -8.91 -1.14 28.76
C THR A 74 -8.01 -1.84 27.74
N ASP A 75 -7.13 -2.72 28.22
CA ASP A 75 -6.27 -3.53 27.35
C ASP A 75 -7.08 -4.48 26.43
N ALA A 76 -8.30 -4.85 26.85
CA ALA A 76 -9.21 -5.65 26.03
C ALA A 76 -9.66 -4.89 24.77
N ASP A 77 -9.82 -3.57 24.86
CA ASP A 77 -10.19 -2.71 23.73
C ASP A 77 -9.07 -2.63 22.69
N ILE A 78 -7.81 -2.60 23.14
CA ILE A 78 -6.65 -2.71 22.25
C ILE A 78 -6.68 -4.03 21.50
N LEU A 79 -6.94 -5.15 22.19
CA LEU A 79 -6.91 -6.47 21.56
C LEU A 79 -7.94 -6.57 20.43
N ARG A 80 -9.13 -6.02 20.64
CA ARG A 80 -10.20 -5.93 19.61
C ARG A 80 -9.77 -5.08 18.42
N LEU A 81 -9.07 -3.99 18.69
CA LEU A 81 -8.61 -3.05 17.67
C LEU A 81 -7.38 -3.57 16.90
N ALA A 82 -6.43 -4.21 17.59
CA ALA A 82 -5.18 -4.73 17.03
C ALA A 82 -5.40 -5.80 15.96
N GLY A 83 -6.49 -6.56 16.02
CA GLY A 83 -6.87 -7.49 14.96
C GLY A 83 -7.31 -6.83 13.65
N THR A 84 -7.60 -5.53 13.69
CA THR A 84 -8.12 -4.75 12.55
C THR A 84 -7.08 -3.80 11.97
N LEU A 85 -6.08 -3.40 12.76
CA LEU A 85 -5.05 -2.45 12.36
C LEU A 85 -3.88 -3.13 11.63
N LYS A 86 -3.23 -2.39 10.73
CA LYS A 86 -2.06 -2.86 9.98
C LYS A 86 -0.72 -2.60 10.69
N GLY A 87 -0.77 -1.81 11.76
CA GLY A 87 0.36 -1.37 12.56
C GLY A 87 0.13 -1.63 14.04
N THR A 88 0.97 -1.01 14.86
CA THR A 88 1.03 -1.32 16.30
C THR A 88 0.71 -0.08 17.12
N LEU A 89 -0.03 -0.26 18.20
CA LEU A 89 -0.21 0.75 19.25
C LEU A 89 0.92 0.62 20.28
N ALA A 90 1.55 1.72 20.65
CA ALA A 90 2.68 1.70 21.59
C ALA A 90 2.24 1.40 23.04
N ALA A 91 0.99 1.72 23.37
CA ALA A 91 0.37 1.49 24.66
C ALA A 91 -1.16 1.54 24.52
N THR A 92 -1.87 1.18 25.58
CA THR A 92 -3.31 1.41 25.75
C THR A 92 -3.60 2.88 25.54
N PRO A 93 -4.53 3.24 24.62
CA PRO A 93 -5.00 4.60 24.52
C PRO A 93 -5.49 5.08 25.89
N SER A 94 -5.08 6.27 26.30
CA SER A 94 -5.42 6.85 27.59
C SER A 94 -6.36 8.03 27.39
N SER A 95 -7.24 8.26 28.35
CA SER A 95 -8.02 9.49 28.43
C SER A 95 -7.36 10.48 29.40
N ASP A 96 -7.28 11.76 29.06
CA ASP A 96 -6.93 12.81 30.00
C ASP A 96 -8.09 13.14 30.95
N ALA A 97 -7.88 14.07 31.90
CA ALA A 97 -8.92 14.52 32.83
C ALA A 97 -10.09 15.27 32.15
N SER A 98 -9.94 15.65 30.89
CA SER A 98 -10.93 16.34 30.06
C SER A 98 -11.72 15.37 29.17
N GLY A 99 -11.36 14.08 29.15
CA GLY A 99 -11.94 13.05 28.28
C GLY A 99 -11.34 13.03 26.86
N ASN A 100 -10.25 13.74 26.60
CA ASN A 100 -9.50 13.62 25.35
C ASN A 100 -8.70 12.33 25.32
N ILE A 101 -8.65 11.69 24.15
CA ILE A 101 -7.94 10.42 23.98
C ILE A 101 -6.54 10.66 23.41
N ASP A 102 -5.56 10.09 24.08
CA ASP A 102 -4.14 10.12 23.74
C ASP A 102 -3.62 8.73 23.40
N PHE A 103 -2.88 8.61 22.31
CA PHE A 103 -2.24 7.35 21.91
C PHE A 103 -1.13 7.58 20.88
N VAL A 104 -0.32 6.54 20.67
CA VAL A 104 0.68 6.49 19.61
C VAL A 104 0.47 5.24 18.78
N TYR A 105 0.21 5.42 17.49
CA TYR A 105 0.09 4.37 16.49
C TYR A 105 1.27 4.42 15.52
N THR A 106 1.84 3.27 15.18
CA THR A 106 2.99 3.16 14.26
C THR A 106 2.68 2.24 13.10
N LEU A 107 2.89 2.72 11.87
CA LEU A 107 2.82 1.95 10.63
C LEU A 107 4.11 2.13 9.81
N GLY A 108 5.00 1.14 9.90
CA GLY A 108 6.33 1.25 9.30
C GLY A 108 7.13 2.38 9.92
N ASN A 109 7.58 3.34 9.10
CA ASN A 109 8.31 4.51 9.59
C ASN A 109 7.38 5.63 10.08
N TYR A 110 6.08 5.56 9.79
CA TYR A 110 5.16 6.62 10.19
C TYR A 110 4.61 6.38 11.59
N LYS A 111 4.67 7.43 12.42
CA LYS A 111 4.09 7.49 13.76
C LYS A 111 2.97 8.52 13.78
N ALA A 112 1.76 8.07 14.06
CA ALA A 112 0.61 8.92 14.32
C ALA A 112 0.45 9.08 15.85
N THR A 113 0.67 10.29 16.35
CA THR A 113 0.46 10.64 17.75
C THR A 113 -0.85 11.39 17.85
N CYS A 114 -1.74 10.92 18.72
CA CYS A 114 -2.93 11.66 19.13
C CYS A 114 -2.65 12.25 20.52
N VAL A 115 -2.76 13.58 20.65
CA VAL A 115 -2.70 14.30 21.91
C VAL A 115 -3.85 15.28 21.95
N ASP A 116 -4.61 15.33 23.04
CA ASP A 116 -5.78 16.19 23.21
C ASP A 116 -6.79 16.06 22.04
N GLY A 117 -6.94 14.85 21.49
CA GLY A 117 -7.82 14.57 20.35
C GLY A 117 -7.29 15.04 18.98
N VAL A 118 -6.08 15.61 18.90
CA VAL A 118 -5.44 16.05 17.66
C VAL A 118 -4.45 15.00 17.16
N ILE A 119 -4.69 14.47 15.95
CA ILE A 119 -3.80 13.50 15.31
C ILE A 119 -2.71 14.23 14.53
N THR A 120 -1.46 13.94 14.86
CA THR A 120 -0.26 14.41 14.15
C THR A 120 0.53 13.21 13.64
N VAL A 121 0.78 13.16 12.32
CA VAL A 121 1.56 12.07 11.69
C VAL A 121 2.96 12.55 11.34
N THR A 122 3.96 11.91 11.93
CA THR A 122 5.39 12.13 11.64
C THR A 122 5.99 10.91 10.95
N PRO A 123 6.94 11.08 10.01
CA PRO A 123 7.77 9.98 9.51
C PRO A 123 8.83 9.53 10.52
#